data_AF-A0AAP6B9E6-F1
#
_entry.id   AF-A0AAP6B9E6-F1
#
_cell.length_a   1.000
_cell.length_b   1.000
_cell.length_c   1.000
_cell.angle_alpha   90.00
_cell.angle_beta   90.00
_cell.angle_gamma   90.00
#
_symmetry.space_group_name_H-M   'P 1'
#
loop_
_entity.id
_entity.type
_entity.pdbx_description
1 polymer ?
#
loop_
_entity_poly.entity_id
_entity_poly.type
_entity_poly.pdbx_seq_one_letter_code
_entity_poly.pdbx_strand_id
1 'polypeptide(L)'
;MRAQGPRRRRRLGRVATVLLLSSTLTVTTLSAEAWAVPPAPDATRSVDLPDLPESTALAGDEEAVKTITTAPEVPVDPYAPTAVTPWTEDSGTATITTGTAPGTTLPVEDLPIAVGVPEGGDPAALAGTWKVELAPPTTSQDAGVSGLVMRVTPPATADPAAQVALAVDTTAFADLYGPQAADRFGLMLLPNCVLDAPGTGDCAPEGTATMSGKREDKAERLSSTVETVPASKAPTRTTAAKKATTRKILSGSVPVAELLPGDSTGTTGTAVRTAALKAGEAQRTGGTRQTGDTQAARTATAQQTTTALPAVDASAPQVIGALDTGSSASGDYTASPLLSSGSWSSGSSSGAFTYGYQVQVPESAGGLTPKVALSYSSQTVDGRTSASNNQASWIGDGWDYAPGSITRTYATCREDSKKDGSNNKTHRTADLCWGSDNATLSLGGTTTELVWADGKWTTANGDGAIVQQIRDDSTGNGAYKGEYWIVTTRDGTKYHFGRHKLPGAPSGTVTDSVLTVPVYGNHSGEDCYQSEWKNSACTQGWRWNLD
;
A
#
# COMPACT_ATOMS: atom_id res chain seq x y z
N MET A 1 53.26 -10.20 88.25
CA MET A 1 53.71 -9.91 86.86
C MET A 1 52.63 -10.41 85.91
N ARG A 2 51.88 -9.49 85.29
CA ARG A 2 50.63 -9.82 84.56
C ARG A 2 50.92 -10.41 83.18
N ALA A 3 50.34 -11.58 82.94
CA ALA A 3 50.38 -12.34 81.70
C ALA A 3 49.45 -11.74 80.64
N GLN A 4 49.99 -11.45 79.45
CA GLN A 4 49.28 -11.37 78.17
C GLN A 4 49.72 -12.62 77.39
N GLY A 5 48.90 -13.51 76.83
CA GLY A 5 47.53 -13.45 76.34
C GLY A 5 47.54 -14.17 74.97
N PRO A 6 47.04 -15.42 74.85
CA PRO A 6 47.27 -16.29 73.71
C PRO A 6 46.26 -15.99 72.59
N ARG A 7 46.37 -14.81 71.94
CA ARG A 7 45.45 -14.40 70.87
C ARG A 7 46.10 -14.16 69.51
N ARG A 8 47.44 -14.27 69.37
CA ARG A 8 48.14 -14.01 68.10
C ARG A 8 48.49 -15.25 67.27
N ARG A 9 48.48 -16.46 67.84
CA ARG A 9 48.83 -17.71 67.12
C ARG A 9 47.66 -18.43 66.41
N ARG A 10 46.40 -18.11 66.72
CA ARG A 10 45.22 -18.74 66.05
C ARG A 10 44.74 -18.01 64.78
N ARG A 11 45.23 -16.79 64.49
CA ARG A 11 44.89 -16.05 63.26
C ARG A 11 45.82 -16.36 62.08
N LEU A 12 47.06 -16.80 62.31
CA LEU A 12 48.00 -17.16 61.24
C LEU A 12 47.71 -18.54 60.62
N GLY A 13 47.18 -19.49 61.41
CA GLY A 13 46.82 -20.82 60.89
C GLY A 13 45.61 -20.80 59.95
N ARG A 14 44.59 -19.98 60.22
CA ARG A 14 43.38 -19.91 59.37
C ARG A 14 43.59 -19.16 58.06
N VAL A 15 44.56 -18.23 58.00
CA VAL A 15 44.92 -17.52 56.76
C VAL A 15 45.72 -18.42 55.82
N ALA A 16 46.60 -19.28 56.36
CA ALA A 16 47.36 -20.23 55.56
C ALA A 16 46.48 -21.32 54.93
N THR A 17 45.46 -21.83 55.64
CA THR A 17 44.54 -22.84 55.09
C THR A 17 43.59 -22.28 54.04
N VAL A 18 43.18 -21.01 54.16
CA VAL A 18 42.32 -20.34 53.16
C VAL A 18 43.12 -19.99 51.89
N LEU A 19 44.39 -19.59 52.03
CA LEU A 19 45.25 -19.34 50.86
C LEU A 19 45.57 -20.63 50.08
N LEU A 20 45.82 -21.75 50.77
CA LEU A 20 46.10 -23.03 50.12
C LEU A 20 44.88 -23.65 49.41
N LEU A 21 43.66 -23.47 49.94
CA LEU A 21 42.42 -23.91 49.25
C LEU A 21 42.03 -23.00 48.08
N SER A 22 42.41 -21.72 48.12
CA SER A 22 42.15 -20.77 47.02
C SER A 22 43.10 -20.99 45.84
N SER A 23 44.34 -21.39 46.11
CA SER A 23 45.32 -21.70 45.06
C SER A 23 45.07 -23.03 44.35
N THR A 24 44.35 -23.99 44.95
CA THR A 24 44.01 -25.25 44.28
C THR A 24 42.73 -25.17 43.45
N LEU A 25 41.82 -24.22 43.75
CA LEU A 25 40.62 -23.99 42.93
C LEU A 25 40.87 -23.12 41.69
N THR A 26 41.86 -22.23 41.69
CA THR A 26 42.17 -21.39 40.52
C THR A 26 43.03 -22.10 39.45
N VAL A 27 43.68 -23.22 39.80
CA VAL A 27 44.48 -24.02 38.87
C VAL A 27 43.64 -25.05 38.11
N THR A 28 42.42 -25.37 38.57
CA THR A 28 41.52 -26.31 37.89
C THR A 28 40.44 -25.66 37.02
N THR A 29 40.29 -24.32 37.08
CA THR A 29 39.31 -23.57 36.27
C THR A 29 39.93 -22.69 35.19
N LEU A 30 41.25 -22.77 34.97
CA LEU A 30 41.87 -22.24 33.76
C LEU A 30 41.69 -23.26 32.65
N SER A 31 40.66 -23.05 31.84
CA SER A 31 40.49 -23.66 30.53
C SER A 31 41.80 -23.54 29.75
N ALA A 32 42.26 -24.66 29.22
CA ALA A 32 43.41 -24.73 28.33
C ALA A 32 43.16 -23.83 27.11
N GLU A 33 43.74 -22.64 27.13
CA GLU A 33 43.97 -21.91 25.89
C GLU A 33 44.98 -22.71 25.06
N ALA A 34 44.52 -23.04 23.85
CA ALA A 34 45.21 -23.67 22.76
C ALA A 34 46.69 -23.24 22.63
N TRP A 35 47.60 -24.10 23.07
CA TRP A 35 48.93 -24.21 22.47
C TRP A 35 48.84 -25.30 21.41
N ALA A 36 48.52 -24.90 20.18
CA ALA A 36 48.68 -25.76 19.01
C ALA A 36 50.18 -25.93 18.75
N VAL A 37 50.75 -27.03 19.26
CA VAL A 37 52.03 -27.55 18.77
C VAL A 37 51.73 -28.17 17.39
N PRO A 38 52.31 -27.66 16.28
CA PRO A 38 52.13 -28.29 14.99
C PRO A 38 52.76 -29.71 15.03
N PRO A 39 52.06 -30.75 14.56
CA PRO A 39 52.68 -32.07 14.43
C PRO A 39 53.80 -32.02 13.39
N ALA A 40 54.84 -32.80 13.62
CA ALA A 40 55.93 -32.97 12.67
C ALA A 40 55.39 -33.41 11.29
N PRO A 41 55.95 -32.90 10.18
CA PRO A 41 55.56 -33.36 8.86
C PRO A 41 56.17 -34.75 8.67
N ASP A 42 55.32 -35.78 8.77
CA ASP A 42 55.43 -37.09 8.11
C ASP A 42 54.83 -38.19 8.99
N ALA A 43 53.50 -38.32 8.94
CA ALA A 43 52.78 -39.57 9.16
C ALA A 43 51.32 -39.39 8.69
N THR A 44 51.09 -39.44 7.39
CA THR A 44 49.76 -39.56 6.80
C THR A 44 49.14 -40.91 7.19
N ARG A 45 48.45 -40.97 8.34
CA ARG A 45 47.42 -41.99 8.56
C ARG A 45 46.17 -41.51 7.82
N SER A 46 46.03 -41.93 6.57
CA SER A 46 44.79 -41.81 5.83
C SER A 46 43.70 -42.61 6.56
N VAL A 47 42.65 -41.91 6.99
CA VAL A 47 41.39 -42.57 7.33
C VAL A 47 40.74 -42.93 6.00
N ASP A 48 40.62 -44.22 5.72
CA ASP A 48 39.90 -44.71 4.54
C ASP A 48 38.41 -44.51 4.79
N LEU A 49 37.90 -43.36 4.32
CA LEU A 49 36.46 -43.11 4.27
C LEU A 49 35.90 -43.94 3.12
N PRO A 50 34.84 -44.75 3.32
CA PRO A 50 34.20 -45.41 2.19
C PRO A 50 33.72 -44.34 1.21
N ASP A 51 34.07 -44.52 -0.07
CA ASP A 51 33.68 -43.60 -1.14
C ASP A 51 32.16 -43.40 -1.11
N LEU A 52 31.74 -42.12 -1.10
CA LEU A 52 30.34 -41.77 -1.31
C LEU A 52 29.91 -42.41 -2.63
N PRO A 53 28.76 -43.12 -2.68
CA PRO A 53 28.29 -43.67 -3.93
C PRO A 53 28.16 -42.51 -4.92
N GLU A 54 28.93 -42.56 -6.00
CA GLU A 54 28.81 -41.59 -7.07
C GLU A 54 27.37 -41.66 -7.59
N SER A 55 26.69 -40.53 -7.56
CA SER A 55 25.35 -40.43 -8.13
C SER A 55 25.45 -40.83 -9.60
N THR A 56 24.78 -41.91 -9.98
CA THR A 56 24.57 -42.23 -11.38
C THR A 56 23.77 -41.08 -11.98
N ALA A 57 24.43 -40.25 -12.77
CA ALA A 57 23.74 -39.31 -13.64
C ALA A 57 22.90 -40.14 -14.61
N LEU A 58 21.59 -40.19 -14.37
CA LEU A 58 20.66 -40.70 -15.36
C LEU A 58 20.88 -39.87 -16.62
N ALA A 59 21.13 -40.54 -17.75
CA ALA A 59 21.16 -39.86 -19.03
C ALA A 59 19.85 -39.08 -19.17
N GLY A 60 19.95 -37.80 -19.55
CA GLY A 60 18.77 -36.95 -19.71
C GLY A 60 17.76 -37.65 -20.60
N ASP A 61 16.54 -37.78 -20.10
CA ASP A 61 15.45 -38.35 -20.88
C ASP A 61 15.23 -37.47 -22.13
N GLU A 62 15.56 -38.02 -23.29
CA GLU A 62 15.41 -37.35 -24.59
C GLU A 62 13.92 -37.17 -24.95
N GLU A 63 13.01 -37.90 -24.29
CA GLU A 63 11.56 -37.76 -24.44
C GLU A 63 10.92 -36.86 -23.37
N ALA A 64 11.66 -36.47 -22.33
CA ALA A 64 11.15 -35.52 -21.34
C ALA A 64 10.90 -34.17 -22.01
N VAL A 65 9.73 -33.57 -21.73
CA VAL A 65 9.37 -32.23 -22.24
C VAL A 65 10.28 -31.20 -21.57
N LYS A 66 11.39 -30.85 -22.24
CA LYS A 66 12.43 -29.90 -21.76
C LYS A 66 11.97 -28.43 -21.78
N THR A 67 10.76 -28.16 -22.25
CA THR A 67 10.17 -26.82 -22.25
C THR A 67 9.01 -26.78 -21.27
N ILE A 68 9.25 -26.21 -20.09
CA ILE A 68 8.19 -25.55 -19.35
C ILE A 68 7.67 -24.46 -20.30
N THR A 69 6.52 -24.68 -20.92
CA THR A 69 5.88 -23.66 -21.73
C THR A 69 5.35 -22.61 -20.76
N THR A 70 6.17 -21.61 -20.44
CA THR A 70 5.62 -20.30 -20.12
C THR A 70 4.71 -19.95 -21.29
N ALA A 71 3.47 -19.54 -21.00
CA ALA A 71 2.62 -18.97 -22.03
C ALA A 71 3.46 -17.95 -22.83
N PRO A 72 3.31 -17.87 -24.17
CA PRO A 72 4.09 -16.94 -24.96
C PRO A 72 3.99 -15.57 -24.30
N GLU A 73 5.15 -15.02 -23.91
CA GLU A 73 5.25 -13.68 -23.35
C GLU A 73 4.50 -12.77 -24.32
N VAL A 74 3.42 -12.14 -23.84
CA VAL A 74 2.70 -11.16 -24.64
C VAL A 74 3.74 -10.06 -24.91
N PRO A 75 4.23 -9.90 -26.15
CA PRO A 75 5.21 -8.87 -26.41
C PRO A 75 4.56 -7.54 -26.03
N VAL A 76 5.12 -6.90 -25.01
CA VAL A 76 4.73 -5.53 -24.67
C VAL A 76 5.36 -4.68 -25.74
N ASP A 77 4.60 -4.39 -26.81
CA ASP A 77 5.03 -3.44 -27.82
C ASP A 77 5.30 -2.10 -27.10
N PRO A 78 6.55 -1.60 -27.11
CA PRO A 78 6.87 -0.35 -26.44
C PRO A 78 6.00 0.77 -27.02
N TYR A 79 5.38 1.57 -26.15
CA TYR A 79 4.58 2.69 -26.58
C TYR A 79 5.41 3.66 -27.42
N ALA A 80 5.06 3.79 -28.70
CA ALA A 80 5.66 4.77 -29.60
C ALA A 80 4.72 5.97 -29.72
N PRO A 81 5.11 7.17 -29.24
CA PRO A 81 4.28 8.36 -29.33
C PRO A 81 4.13 8.77 -30.80
N THR A 82 2.90 8.99 -31.25
CA THR A 82 2.61 9.34 -32.66
C THR A 82 2.05 10.76 -32.80
N ALA A 83 1.38 11.27 -31.77
CA ALA A 83 0.78 12.59 -31.74
C ALA A 83 1.66 13.58 -30.95
N VAL A 84 2.79 13.99 -31.53
CA VAL A 84 3.78 14.90 -30.89
C VAL A 84 3.95 16.21 -31.64
N THR A 85 3.01 16.59 -32.51
CA THR A 85 3.10 17.82 -33.30
C THR A 85 2.64 19.00 -32.46
N PRO A 86 3.52 19.94 -32.06
CA PRO A 86 3.13 21.08 -31.24
C PRO A 86 2.16 22.02 -31.98
N TRP A 87 1.39 22.80 -31.23
CA TRP A 87 0.59 23.88 -31.80
C TRP A 87 1.48 25.08 -32.18
N THR A 88 0.94 25.94 -33.03
CA THR A 88 1.55 27.20 -33.41
C THR A 88 0.86 28.36 -32.70
N GLU A 89 1.64 29.39 -32.37
CA GLU A 89 1.09 30.67 -31.94
C GLU A 89 0.24 31.28 -33.06
N ASP A 90 -0.98 31.69 -32.72
CA ASP A 90 -1.87 32.42 -33.62
C ASP A 90 -3.00 33.09 -32.81
N SER A 91 -3.74 34.00 -33.45
CA SER A 91 -4.92 34.63 -32.86
C SER A 91 -6.10 34.56 -33.81
N GLY A 92 -7.29 34.36 -33.27
CA GLY A 92 -8.49 34.26 -34.09
C GLY A 92 -9.73 34.75 -33.36
N THR A 93 -10.83 34.82 -34.09
CA THR A 93 -12.12 35.27 -33.56
C THR A 93 -13.22 34.26 -33.79
N ALA A 94 -14.15 34.19 -32.83
CA ALA A 94 -15.40 33.44 -32.97
C ALA A 94 -16.57 34.36 -32.60
N THR A 95 -17.62 34.37 -33.43
CA THR A 95 -18.80 35.19 -33.16
C THR A 95 -19.94 34.32 -32.67
N ILE A 96 -20.36 34.54 -31.43
CA ILE A 96 -21.56 33.94 -30.85
C ILE A 96 -22.73 34.86 -31.15
N THR A 97 -23.83 34.29 -31.65
CA THR A 97 -25.05 35.04 -31.96
C THR A 97 -26.17 34.62 -31.00
N THR A 98 -27.22 35.43 -30.89
CA THR A 98 -28.41 35.09 -30.11
C THR A 98 -29.13 33.83 -30.60
N GLY A 99 -28.87 33.39 -31.84
CA GLY A 99 -29.40 32.16 -32.42
C GLY A 99 -28.52 30.92 -32.23
N THR A 100 -27.36 31.06 -31.57
CA THR A 100 -26.47 29.92 -31.28
C THR A 100 -27.14 29.00 -30.25
N ALA A 101 -27.28 27.71 -30.55
CA ALA A 101 -27.97 26.78 -29.66
C ALA A 101 -27.14 26.52 -28.38
N PRO A 102 -27.76 26.42 -27.19
CA PRO A 102 -27.06 25.99 -25.98
C PRO A 102 -26.40 24.62 -26.16
N GLY A 103 -25.21 24.44 -25.59
CA GLY A 103 -24.38 23.23 -25.78
C GLY A 103 -23.59 23.20 -27.08
N THR A 104 -23.59 24.28 -27.88
CA THR A 104 -22.80 24.35 -29.11
C THR A 104 -21.57 25.25 -28.97
N THR A 105 -20.43 24.75 -29.46
CA THR A 105 -19.17 25.50 -29.57
C THR A 105 -18.85 25.77 -31.04
N LEU A 106 -18.35 26.97 -31.30
CA LEU A 106 -17.98 27.44 -32.63
C LEU A 106 -16.45 27.52 -32.73
N PRO A 107 -15.85 27.05 -33.84
CA PRO A 107 -14.41 27.08 -34.01
C PRO A 107 -13.89 28.53 -34.04
N VAL A 108 -12.76 28.77 -33.38
CA VAL A 108 -12.02 30.03 -33.49
C VAL A 108 -11.11 29.92 -34.72
N GLU A 109 -11.65 30.25 -35.89
CA GLU A 109 -10.93 30.18 -37.16
C GLU A 109 -10.23 28.82 -37.36
N ASP A 110 -8.90 28.80 -37.58
CA ASP A 110 -8.10 27.59 -37.78
C ASP A 110 -7.36 27.11 -36.51
N LEU A 111 -7.58 27.79 -35.37
CA LEU A 111 -7.00 27.40 -34.08
C LEU A 111 -7.54 26.05 -33.59
N PRO A 112 -6.77 25.32 -32.76
CA PRO A 112 -7.26 24.14 -32.05
C PRO A 112 -8.24 24.49 -30.91
N ILE A 113 -8.96 25.60 -31.00
CA ILE A 113 -9.81 26.13 -29.92
C ILE A 113 -11.19 26.48 -30.50
N ALA A 114 -12.23 26.23 -29.72
CA ALA A 114 -13.62 26.61 -30.02
C ALA A 114 -14.28 27.23 -28.79
N VAL A 115 -15.14 28.22 -29.01
CA VAL A 115 -15.83 29.01 -27.97
C VAL A 115 -17.33 28.94 -28.22
N GLY A 116 -18.14 28.83 -27.17
CA GLY A 116 -19.57 28.57 -27.31
C GLY A 116 -20.44 28.84 -26.09
N VAL A 117 -21.68 28.41 -26.22
CA VAL A 117 -22.68 28.49 -25.15
C VAL A 117 -22.72 27.15 -24.41
N PRO A 118 -22.52 27.10 -23.09
CA PRO A 118 -22.61 25.85 -22.33
C PRO A 118 -24.03 25.27 -22.34
N GLU A 119 -24.18 24.00 -21.99
CA GLU A 119 -25.50 23.39 -21.85
C GLU A 119 -26.33 24.15 -20.79
N GLY A 120 -27.53 24.59 -21.17
CA GLY A 120 -28.41 25.38 -20.30
C GLY A 120 -28.03 26.87 -20.16
N GLY A 121 -27.01 27.35 -20.87
CA GLY A 121 -26.64 28.78 -20.89
C GLY A 121 -27.54 29.63 -21.82
N ASP A 122 -27.59 30.94 -21.58
CA ASP A 122 -28.30 31.90 -22.44
C ASP A 122 -27.37 32.43 -23.55
N PRO A 123 -27.65 32.18 -24.83
CA PRO A 123 -26.88 32.70 -25.96
C PRO A 123 -26.86 34.23 -26.03
N ALA A 124 -27.92 34.90 -25.57
CA ALA A 124 -27.99 36.36 -25.58
C ALA A 124 -26.99 36.99 -24.61
N ALA A 125 -26.72 36.33 -23.48
CA ALA A 125 -25.75 36.75 -22.48
C ALA A 125 -24.29 36.64 -22.95
N LEU A 126 -24.02 35.86 -24.01
CA LEU A 126 -22.68 35.63 -24.56
C LEU A 126 -22.50 36.17 -25.98
N ALA A 127 -23.51 36.85 -26.51
CA ALA A 127 -23.53 37.32 -27.89
C ALA A 127 -22.45 38.37 -28.14
N GLY A 128 -21.71 38.21 -29.24
CA GLY A 128 -20.64 39.10 -29.65
C GLY A 128 -19.42 38.34 -30.20
N THR A 129 -18.39 39.10 -30.53
CA THR A 129 -17.13 38.58 -31.08
C THR A 129 -16.14 38.32 -29.95
N TRP A 130 -15.79 37.05 -29.77
CA TRP A 130 -14.79 36.57 -28.82
C TRP A 130 -13.44 36.49 -29.52
N LYS A 131 -12.39 37.04 -28.89
CA LYS A 131 -11.02 36.96 -29.38
C LYS A 131 -10.23 35.95 -28.55
N VAL A 132 -9.48 35.09 -29.21
CA VAL A 132 -8.55 34.16 -28.55
C VAL A 132 -7.15 34.36 -29.11
N GLU A 133 -6.18 34.50 -28.23
CA GLU A 133 -4.76 34.58 -28.55
C GLU A 133 -4.07 33.38 -27.93
N LEU A 134 -3.52 32.48 -28.76
CA LEU A 134 -2.85 31.27 -28.32
C LEU A 134 -1.33 31.50 -28.30
N ALA A 135 -0.71 31.32 -27.14
CA ALA A 135 0.73 31.49 -26.97
C ALA A 135 1.54 30.33 -27.59
N PRO A 136 2.81 30.55 -27.94
CA PRO A 136 3.68 29.49 -28.46
C PRO A 136 3.99 28.44 -27.38
N PRO A 137 4.36 27.21 -27.75
CA PRO A 137 4.73 26.16 -26.80
C PRO A 137 5.87 26.57 -25.84
N THR A 138 6.80 27.43 -26.27
CA THR A 138 7.91 27.92 -25.44
C THR A 138 7.41 28.69 -24.21
N THR A 139 6.33 29.47 -24.33
CA THR A 139 5.76 30.20 -23.20
C THR A 139 5.28 29.26 -22.09
N SER A 140 4.67 28.14 -22.47
CA SER A 140 4.26 27.11 -21.49
C SER A 140 5.47 26.48 -20.80
N GLN A 141 6.52 26.18 -21.58
CA GLN A 141 7.74 25.54 -21.10
C GLN A 141 8.52 26.45 -20.16
N ASP A 142 8.65 27.74 -20.50
CA ASP A 142 9.33 28.75 -19.67
C ASP A 142 8.60 29.00 -18.35
N ALA A 143 7.26 28.91 -18.35
CA ALA A 143 6.43 28.99 -17.16
C ALA A 143 6.39 27.68 -16.35
N GLY A 144 7.08 26.63 -16.79
CA GLY A 144 7.07 25.32 -16.12
C GLY A 144 5.74 24.58 -16.18
N VAL A 145 4.83 24.96 -17.10
CA VAL A 145 3.52 24.34 -17.28
C VAL A 145 3.48 23.51 -18.57
N SER A 146 2.92 22.30 -18.50
CA SER A 146 2.83 21.41 -19.65
C SER A 146 1.47 21.54 -20.32
N GLY A 147 1.36 22.29 -21.43
CA GLY A 147 0.11 22.44 -22.16
C GLY A 147 -0.07 23.80 -22.84
N LEU A 148 -1.29 24.10 -23.31
CA LEU A 148 -1.56 25.35 -24.03
C LEU A 148 -1.85 26.48 -23.04
N VAL A 149 -1.37 27.67 -23.37
CA VAL A 149 -1.68 28.90 -22.64
C VAL A 149 -2.33 29.87 -23.62
N MET A 150 -3.49 30.40 -23.27
CA MET A 150 -4.26 31.28 -24.15
C MET A 150 -4.89 32.44 -23.39
N ARG A 151 -5.02 33.58 -24.06
CA ARG A 151 -5.80 34.73 -23.58
C ARG A 151 -7.14 34.73 -24.29
N VAL A 152 -8.23 34.77 -23.54
CA VAL A 152 -9.61 34.83 -24.07
C VAL A 152 -10.21 36.17 -23.68
N THR A 153 -10.53 37.00 -24.67
CA THR A 153 -11.11 38.33 -24.47
C THR A 153 -12.60 38.29 -24.81
N PRO A 154 -13.49 38.50 -23.82
CA PRO A 154 -14.92 38.55 -24.05
C PRO A 154 -15.34 39.85 -24.78
N PRO A 155 -16.45 39.85 -25.53
CA PRO A 155 -17.02 41.07 -26.08
C PRO A 155 -17.60 41.94 -24.95
N ALA A 156 -17.60 43.26 -25.14
CA ALA A 156 -18.16 44.22 -24.15
C ALA A 156 -19.65 44.01 -23.86
N THR A 157 -20.36 43.27 -24.71
CA THR A 157 -21.77 42.90 -24.58
C THR A 157 -22.00 41.63 -23.76
N ALA A 158 -20.95 40.89 -23.39
CA ALA A 158 -21.09 39.67 -22.61
C ALA A 158 -21.46 39.98 -21.16
N ASP A 159 -22.41 39.24 -20.60
CA ASP A 159 -22.79 39.33 -19.20
C ASP A 159 -21.68 38.75 -18.31
N PRO A 160 -21.11 39.54 -17.38
CA PRO A 160 -20.11 39.05 -16.42
C PRO A 160 -20.57 37.86 -15.59
N ALA A 161 -21.88 37.71 -15.34
CA ALA A 161 -22.44 36.62 -14.55
C ALA A 161 -22.59 35.30 -15.34
N ALA A 162 -22.39 35.32 -16.66
CA ALA A 162 -22.51 34.13 -17.50
C ALA A 162 -21.24 33.25 -17.46
N GLN A 163 -21.37 32.03 -18.00
CA GLN A 163 -20.24 31.12 -18.26
C GLN A 163 -20.15 30.86 -19.75
N VAL A 164 -18.93 30.88 -20.29
CA VAL A 164 -18.64 30.54 -21.69
C VAL A 164 -18.10 29.12 -21.78
N ALA A 165 -18.54 28.35 -22.78
CA ALA A 165 -17.98 27.03 -23.05
C ALA A 165 -16.70 27.15 -23.89
N LEU A 166 -15.64 26.47 -23.47
CA LEU A 166 -14.37 26.39 -24.17
C LEU A 166 -14.10 24.92 -24.54
N ALA A 167 -13.65 24.69 -25.77
CA ALA A 167 -13.21 23.39 -26.24
C ALA A 167 -11.82 23.50 -26.87
N VAL A 168 -10.88 22.64 -26.47
CA VAL A 168 -9.49 22.62 -26.93
C VAL A 168 -9.19 21.25 -27.53
N ASP A 169 -8.71 21.23 -28.76
CA ASP A 169 -8.35 20.03 -29.49
C ASP A 169 -6.90 19.63 -29.21
N THR A 170 -6.73 18.53 -28.49
CA THR A 170 -5.43 18.02 -28.06
C THR A 170 -4.87 16.94 -29.00
N THR A 171 -5.58 16.63 -30.09
CA THR A 171 -5.28 15.46 -30.95
C THR A 171 -3.89 15.49 -31.56
N ALA A 172 -3.38 16.65 -31.98
CA ALA A 172 -2.10 16.74 -32.68
C ALA A 172 -0.88 16.52 -31.76
N PHE A 173 -1.04 16.84 -30.47
CA PHE A 173 0.01 16.79 -29.45
C PHE A 173 -0.37 15.89 -28.26
N ALA A 174 -1.29 14.94 -28.46
CA ALA A 174 -1.82 14.10 -27.38
C ALA A 174 -0.76 13.30 -26.62
N ASP A 175 0.38 13.03 -27.28
CA ASP A 175 1.51 12.28 -26.76
C ASP A 175 2.73 13.16 -26.45
N LEU A 176 2.64 14.47 -26.69
CA LEU A 176 3.79 15.39 -26.60
C LEU A 176 4.42 15.40 -25.20
N TYR A 177 3.60 15.23 -24.17
CA TYR A 177 4.02 15.21 -22.75
C TYR A 177 3.98 13.79 -22.14
N GLY A 178 4.02 12.76 -22.99
CA GLY A 178 4.01 11.36 -22.59
C GLY A 178 2.73 10.60 -22.93
N PRO A 179 2.68 9.28 -22.64
CA PRO A 179 1.52 8.46 -22.94
C PRO A 179 0.29 8.97 -22.21
N GLN A 180 -0.85 9.03 -22.91
CA GLN A 180 -2.13 9.49 -22.38
C GLN A 180 -2.13 10.91 -21.81
N ALA A 181 -1.15 11.76 -22.14
CA ALA A 181 -1.06 13.11 -21.59
C ALA A 181 -2.34 13.92 -21.84
N ALA A 182 -2.91 13.87 -23.05
CA ALA A 182 -4.19 14.51 -23.37
C ALA A 182 -5.34 14.12 -22.42
N ASP A 183 -5.35 12.89 -21.88
CA ASP A 183 -6.40 12.43 -20.96
C ASP A 183 -6.22 13.03 -19.55
N ARG A 184 -5.06 13.63 -19.25
CA ARG A 184 -4.73 14.30 -17.97
C ARG A 184 -4.92 15.82 -18.01
N PHE A 185 -5.32 16.34 -19.16
CA PHE A 185 -5.44 17.77 -19.35
C PHE A 185 -6.66 18.32 -18.61
N GLY A 186 -6.50 19.50 -18.02
CA GLY A 186 -7.54 20.26 -17.35
C GLY A 186 -7.44 21.74 -17.70
N LEU A 187 -8.58 22.44 -17.64
CA LEU A 187 -8.60 23.89 -17.77
C LEU A 187 -8.25 24.54 -16.43
N MET A 188 -7.35 25.52 -16.46
CA MET A 188 -6.85 26.26 -15.30
C MET A 188 -6.91 27.76 -15.59
N LEU A 189 -7.32 28.56 -14.60
CA LEU A 189 -7.12 30.01 -14.60
C LEU A 189 -5.72 30.31 -14.07
N LEU A 190 -4.92 31.00 -14.87
CA LEU A 190 -3.53 31.35 -14.62
C LEU A 190 -3.39 32.87 -14.42
N PRO A 191 -2.47 33.31 -13.53
CA PRO A 191 -2.15 34.72 -13.40
C PRO A 191 -1.45 35.27 -14.66
N ASN A 192 -1.56 36.57 -14.92
CA ASN A 192 -0.95 37.22 -16.09
C ASN A 192 0.57 37.06 -16.17
N CYS A 193 1.25 36.88 -15.04
CA CYS A 193 2.71 36.69 -15.01
C CYS A 193 3.17 35.51 -15.88
N VAL A 194 2.30 34.54 -16.18
CA VAL A 194 2.63 33.40 -17.07
C VAL A 194 2.91 33.85 -18.50
N LEU A 195 2.21 34.88 -19.00
CA LEU A 195 2.43 35.39 -20.36
C LEU A 195 3.47 36.53 -20.40
N ASP A 196 3.45 37.42 -19.41
CA ASP A 196 4.22 38.66 -19.47
C ASP A 196 5.63 38.52 -18.85
N ALA A 197 5.80 37.67 -17.83
CA ALA A 197 7.08 37.45 -17.16
C ALA A 197 7.13 36.13 -16.35
N PRO A 198 7.27 34.97 -17.00
CA PRO A 198 7.14 33.65 -16.34
C PRO A 198 8.20 33.35 -15.27
N GLY A 199 9.28 34.14 -15.18
CA GLY A 199 10.34 34.00 -14.19
C GLY A 199 10.33 35.03 -13.05
N THR A 200 9.32 35.90 -12.96
CA THR A 200 9.26 36.95 -11.93
C THR A 200 7.88 37.01 -11.24
N GLY A 201 7.83 37.63 -10.06
CA GLY A 201 6.59 37.76 -9.28
C GLY A 201 6.03 36.42 -8.81
N ASP A 202 4.70 36.27 -8.84
CA ASP A 202 3.97 35.09 -8.36
C ASP A 202 4.20 33.82 -9.19
N CYS A 203 4.86 33.95 -10.35
CA CYS A 203 5.24 32.85 -11.25
C CYS A 203 6.68 32.34 -11.00
N ALA A 204 7.43 32.90 -10.05
CA ALA A 204 8.82 32.50 -9.78
C ALA A 204 8.94 31.12 -9.08
N PRO A 205 9.97 30.30 -9.38
CA PRO A 205 10.09 28.91 -8.92
C PRO A 205 10.38 28.71 -7.42
N GLU A 206 10.48 29.75 -6.58
CA GLU A 206 10.83 29.63 -5.15
C GLU A 206 9.60 29.61 -4.19
N GLY A 207 8.45 29.10 -4.62
CA GLY A 207 7.20 29.06 -3.84
C GLY A 207 6.70 27.68 -3.39
N THR A 208 7.47 26.60 -3.54
CA THR A 208 7.07 25.23 -3.17
C THR A 208 7.27 24.93 -1.67
N ALA A 209 6.66 25.75 -0.82
CA ALA A 209 6.38 25.36 0.56
C ALA A 209 4.96 24.79 0.66
N THR A 210 4.90 23.48 0.87
CA THR A 210 3.79 22.71 1.47
C THR A 210 2.45 22.71 0.74
N MET A 211 2.13 21.54 0.18
CA MET A 211 0.76 21.03 0.02
C MET A 211 0.14 20.82 1.41
N SER A 212 -0.26 21.90 2.07
CA SER A 212 -1.19 21.88 3.20
C SER A 212 -1.88 23.23 3.28
N GLY A 213 -3.19 23.20 3.47
CA GLY A 213 -4.08 24.27 3.07
C GLY A 213 -3.77 25.65 3.64
N LYS A 214 -3.83 26.65 2.76
CA LYS A 214 -4.54 27.91 2.95
C LYS A 214 -4.69 28.60 1.60
N ARG A 215 -5.91 29.06 1.34
CA ARG A 215 -6.38 29.75 0.15
C ARG A 215 -5.91 31.20 0.22
N GLU A 216 -5.17 31.63 -0.79
CA GLU A 216 -5.12 32.95 -1.44
C GLU A 216 -3.92 32.92 -2.44
N ASP A 217 -4.19 33.29 -3.70
CA ASP A 217 -3.24 33.53 -4.81
C ASP A 217 -2.61 32.34 -5.55
N LYS A 218 -3.36 31.26 -5.88
CA LYS A 218 -2.89 30.15 -6.72
C LYS A 218 -3.84 29.83 -7.88
N ALA A 219 -3.27 29.33 -9.00
CA ALA A 219 -3.98 28.90 -10.20
C ALA A 219 -5.25 28.09 -9.89
N GLU A 220 -6.40 28.54 -10.38
CA GLU A 220 -7.71 27.95 -10.05
C GLU A 220 -8.12 26.93 -11.11
N ARG A 221 -8.56 25.75 -10.67
CA ARG A 221 -8.99 24.67 -11.57
C ARG A 221 -10.44 24.86 -11.99
N LEU A 222 -10.66 24.87 -13.31
CA LEU A 222 -11.99 24.94 -13.90
C LEU A 222 -12.60 23.54 -14.10
N SER A 223 -13.93 23.47 -14.16
CA SER A 223 -14.62 22.23 -14.51
C SER A 223 -14.40 21.91 -15.98
N SER A 224 -13.67 20.84 -16.25
CA SER A 224 -13.36 20.39 -17.60
C SER A 224 -13.33 18.86 -17.74
N THR A 225 -13.66 18.37 -18.92
CA THR A 225 -13.74 16.95 -19.28
C THR A 225 -13.05 16.70 -20.61
N VAL A 226 -12.40 15.55 -20.78
CA VAL A 226 -11.76 15.15 -22.04
C VAL A 226 -12.59 14.05 -22.69
N GLU A 227 -13.00 14.26 -23.94
CA GLU A 227 -13.79 13.31 -24.70
C GLU A 227 -13.15 13.01 -26.07
N THR A 228 -13.30 11.78 -26.54
CA THR A 228 -12.92 11.40 -27.91
C THR A 228 -14.14 11.44 -28.81
N VAL A 229 -14.13 12.33 -29.80
CA VAL A 229 -15.23 12.51 -30.74
C VAL A 229 -14.80 12.12 -32.17
N PRO A 230 -15.73 11.67 -33.04
CA PRO A 230 -15.44 11.53 -34.47
C PRO A 230 -15.00 12.87 -35.07
N ALA A 231 -14.02 12.87 -35.98
CA ALA A 231 -13.49 14.11 -36.56
C ALA A 231 -14.56 14.96 -37.28
N SER A 232 -15.63 14.32 -37.80
CA SER A 232 -16.78 15.01 -38.41
C SER A 232 -17.67 15.76 -37.42
N LYS A 233 -17.55 15.46 -36.12
CA LYS A 233 -18.33 16.07 -35.03
C LYS A 233 -17.48 16.97 -34.14
N ALA A 234 -16.19 17.12 -34.42
CA ALA A 234 -15.31 17.95 -33.63
C ALA A 234 -15.65 19.44 -33.84
N PRO A 235 -15.69 20.24 -32.76
CA PRO A 235 -16.06 21.66 -32.85
C PRO A 235 -14.92 22.56 -33.33
N THR A 236 -13.73 22.01 -33.58
CA THR A 236 -12.49 22.71 -33.96
C THR A 236 -12.14 22.47 -35.43
N ARG A 237 -11.38 23.39 -36.05
CA ARG A 237 -10.93 23.29 -37.45
C ARG A 237 -9.42 23.11 -37.60
N THR A 238 -8.76 22.56 -36.58
CA THR A 238 -7.30 22.44 -36.55
C THR A 238 -6.73 21.74 -37.80
N THR A 239 -5.70 22.37 -38.38
CA THR A 239 -4.95 21.82 -39.51
C THR A 239 -3.90 20.79 -39.07
N ALA A 240 -3.43 20.88 -37.82
CA ALA A 240 -2.37 20.04 -37.26
C ALA A 240 -2.74 18.55 -37.18
N ALA A 241 -4.03 18.23 -37.06
CA ALA A 241 -4.53 16.85 -37.02
C ALA A 241 -5.38 16.48 -38.24
N LYS A 242 -5.29 17.19 -39.38
CA LYS A 242 -6.25 17.09 -40.52
C LYS A 242 -6.59 15.67 -40.99
N LYS A 243 -5.67 14.70 -40.86
CA LYS A 243 -5.86 13.29 -41.28
C LYS A 243 -6.44 12.35 -40.21
N ALA A 244 -6.56 12.79 -38.96
CA ALA A 244 -7.05 11.91 -37.89
C ALA A 244 -8.57 11.68 -38.00
N THR A 245 -9.00 10.44 -37.78
CA THR A 245 -10.40 10.00 -37.88
C THR A 245 -11.20 10.29 -36.60
N THR A 246 -10.51 10.39 -35.48
CA THR A 246 -11.04 10.78 -34.16
C THR A 246 -10.27 11.99 -33.63
N ARG A 247 -10.90 12.72 -32.72
CA ARG A 247 -10.38 13.95 -32.11
C ARG A 247 -10.52 13.87 -30.60
N LYS A 248 -9.47 14.22 -29.86
CA LYS A 248 -9.51 14.39 -28.41
C LYS A 248 -9.78 15.85 -28.07
N ILE A 249 -10.91 16.10 -27.41
CA ILE A 249 -11.40 17.44 -27.10
C ILE A 249 -11.48 17.60 -25.59
N LEU A 250 -10.75 18.57 -25.05
CA LEU A 250 -10.91 19.07 -23.69
C LEU A 250 -11.99 20.15 -23.71
N SER A 251 -13.15 19.88 -23.11
CA SER A 251 -14.25 20.83 -22.97
C SER A 251 -14.37 21.31 -21.52
N GLY A 252 -14.82 22.55 -21.31
CA GLY A 252 -15.14 23.05 -19.98
C GLY A 252 -15.83 24.41 -20.02
N SER A 253 -16.21 24.92 -18.85
CA SER A 253 -16.90 26.21 -18.72
C SER A 253 -16.04 27.20 -17.93
N VAL A 254 -16.01 28.44 -18.40
CA VAL A 254 -15.21 29.53 -17.85
C VAL A 254 -16.14 30.68 -17.46
N PRO A 255 -16.13 31.19 -16.22
CA PRO A 255 -16.91 32.37 -15.85
C PRO A 255 -16.42 33.61 -16.59
N VAL A 256 -17.35 34.41 -17.16
CA VAL A 256 -16.98 35.62 -17.92
C VAL A 256 -16.36 36.70 -17.02
N ALA A 257 -16.82 36.82 -15.78
CA ALA A 257 -16.26 37.76 -14.79
C ALA A 257 -14.74 37.59 -14.60
N GLU A 258 -14.23 36.37 -14.64
CA GLU A 258 -12.80 36.06 -14.47
C GLU A 258 -11.96 36.48 -15.69
N LEU A 259 -12.60 36.69 -16.85
CA LEU A 259 -11.96 37.12 -18.10
C LEU A 259 -11.94 38.64 -18.29
N LEU A 260 -12.60 39.39 -17.41
CA LEU A 260 -12.68 40.85 -17.50
C LEU A 260 -11.53 41.53 -16.73
N PRO A 261 -11.02 42.68 -17.21
CA PRO A 261 -10.11 43.54 -16.45
C PRO A 261 -10.81 44.03 -15.16
N GLY A 262 -10.24 43.73 -13.98
CA GLY A 262 -10.89 43.97 -12.70
C GLY A 262 -10.89 45.44 -12.28
N ASP A 263 -12.09 46.01 -12.06
CA ASP A 263 -12.29 47.18 -11.21
C ASP A 263 -12.44 46.72 -9.75
N SER A 264 -11.41 46.94 -8.93
CA SER A 264 -11.47 46.69 -7.49
C SER A 264 -12.31 47.76 -6.79
N THR A 265 -13.64 47.59 -6.81
CA THR A 265 -14.51 48.19 -5.78
C THR A 265 -15.24 47.07 -5.05
N GLY A 266 -14.79 46.81 -3.83
CA GLY A 266 -15.21 45.67 -3.04
C GLY A 266 -16.70 45.62 -2.78
N THR A 267 -17.27 44.43 -2.93
CA THR A 267 -18.26 43.88 -2.00
C THR A 267 -18.01 42.38 -1.93
N THR A 268 -17.68 41.91 -0.73
CA THR A 268 -17.45 40.51 -0.40
C THR A 268 -18.64 39.63 -0.81
N GLY A 269 -18.48 38.91 -1.93
CA GLY A 269 -19.43 37.92 -2.44
C GLY A 269 -19.37 36.59 -1.71
N THR A 270 -19.48 36.59 -0.37
CA THR A 270 -19.89 35.38 0.35
C THR A 270 -21.42 35.32 0.39
N ALA A 271 -22.04 35.06 -0.76
CA ALA A 271 -23.45 34.69 -0.85
C ALA A 271 -23.81 34.32 -2.30
N VAL A 272 -23.67 33.04 -2.69
CA VAL A 272 -24.72 32.21 -3.35
C VAL A 272 -24.21 30.78 -3.38
N ARG A 273 -24.20 30.08 -2.23
CA ARG A 273 -24.37 28.61 -2.14
C ARG A 273 -24.83 28.27 -0.73
N THR A 274 -26.06 28.61 -0.37
CA THR A 274 -26.95 27.91 0.59
C THR A 274 -28.24 28.72 0.75
N ALA A 275 -29.29 28.30 0.07
CA ALA A 275 -30.67 28.48 0.52
C ALA A 275 -31.40 27.19 0.14
N ALA A 276 -31.17 26.12 0.91
CA ALA A 276 -32.04 25.73 2.01
C ALA A 276 -33.40 25.21 1.51
N LEU A 277 -33.41 23.91 1.23
CA LEU A 277 -34.44 23.01 1.74
C LEU A 277 -34.79 23.44 3.18
N LYS A 278 -35.97 24.02 3.38
CA LYS A 278 -36.89 23.73 4.48
C LYS A 278 -38.14 24.61 4.44
N ALA A 279 -39.28 23.94 4.29
CA ALA A 279 -40.59 24.31 4.84
C ALA A 279 -41.23 22.97 5.27
N GLY A 280 -41.90 22.80 6.41
CA GLY A 280 -42.12 23.61 7.61
C GLY A 280 -42.11 22.66 8.83
N GLU A 281 -42.67 22.90 10.00
CA GLU A 281 -43.45 24.00 10.57
C GLU A 281 -43.57 23.71 12.09
N ALA A 282 -43.92 24.73 12.87
CA ALA A 282 -44.47 24.71 14.25
C ALA A 282 -43.48 24.54 15.42
N GLN A 283 -43.65 25.16 16.59
CA GLN A 283 -44.43 26.31 17.08
C GLN A 283 -43.90 26.57 18.51
N ARG A 284 -43.94 27.83 18.94
CA ARG A 284 -43.51 28.31 20.28
C ARG A 284 -44.16 27.56 21.44
N THR A 285 -43.45 27.42 22.56
CA THR A 285 -43.83 27.99 23.89
C THR A 285 -42.77 27.74 24.99
N GLY A 286 -42.34 28.83 25.65
CA GLY A 286 -42.22 28.99 27.11
C GLY A 286 -41.14 28.25 27.91
N GLY A 287 -40.33 29.00 28.69
CA GLY A 287 -39.64 28.44 29.87
C GLY A 287 -38.36 29.16 30.33
N THR A 288 -38.47 29.92 31.42
CA THR A 288 -37.47 30.70 32.19
C THR A 288 -36.41 29.89 32.96
N ARG A 289 -35.16 30.40 33.08
CA ARG A 289 -34.29 30.56 34.31
C ARG A 289 -32.86 31.02 33.91
N GLN A 290 -32.33 32.19 34.31
CA GLN A 290 -31.49 32.47 35.51
C GLN A 290 -30.54 31.32 35.89
N THR A 291 -29.23 31.43 36.15
CA THR A 291 -28.31 32.48 36.67
C THR A 291 -26.89 31.88 36.52
N GLY A 292 -25.86 32.64 36.14
CA GLY A 292 -24.79 33.03 37.08
C GLY A 292 -23.57 32.09 37.03
N ASP A 293 -22.44 32.56 36.50
CA ASP A 293 -21.23 32.80 37.31
C ASP A 293 -20.03 33.27 36.48
N THR A 294 -19.28 34.14 37.13
CA THR A 294 -18.18 34.98 36.65
C THR A 294 -16.86 34.40 37.15
N GLN A 295 -15.79 34.42 36.34
CA GLN A 295 -14.39 34.67 36.76
C GLN A 295 -13.49 34.68 35.50
N ALA A 296 -13.03 35.87 35.06
CA ALA A 296 -11.73 36.49 35.38
C ALA A 296 -10.54 35.72 34.75
N ALA A 297 -10.12 36.06 33.52
CA ALA A 297 -9.18 37.13 33.15
C ALA A 297 -7.72 36.91 33.59
N ARG A 298 -6.82 36.66 32.62
CA ARG A 298 -5.46 37.22 32.56
C ARG A 298 -5.08 37.52 31.10
N THR A 299 -4.76 38.79 30.88
CA THR A 299 -4.36 39.47 29.65
C THR A 299 -2.85 39.38 29.42
N ALA A 300 -2.39 39.29 28.17
CA ALA A 300 -1.16 39.95 27.73
C ALA A 300 -1.17 40.18 26.19
N THR A 301 -1.05 41.45 25.84
CA THR A 301 -1.05 42.07 24.51
C THR A 301 0.32 42.01 23.84
N ALA A 302 0.39 41.95 22.51
CA ALA A 302 1.57 42.41 21.75
C ALA A 302 1.14 42.97 20.38
N GLN A 303 1.70 44.14 20.05
CA GLN A 303 1.32 45.06 18.98
C GLN A 303 1.65 44.55 17.57
N GLN A 304 0.74 44.84 16.62
CA GLN A 304 1.00 44.79 15.17
C GLN A 304 1.72 46.07 14.73
N THR A 305 2.93 45.93 14.22
CA THR A 305 3.60 46.92 13.39
C THR A 305 3.20 46.70 11.93
N THR A 306 2.51 47.68 11.36
CA THR A 306 2.18 47.78 9.94
C THR A 306 3.35 48.40 9.19
N THR A 307 4.00 47.64 8.31
CA THR A 307 4.84 48.17 7.23
C THR A 307 4.11 47.94 5.91
N ALA A 308 3.64 49.04 5.32
CA ALA A 308 3.08 49.09 3.97
C ALA A 308 4.21 48.93 2.93
N LEU A 309 4.02 48.03 1.97
CA LEU A 309 4.76 47.96 0.73
C LEU A 309 3.86 48.49 -0.41
N PRO A 310 4.42 49.13 -1.44
CA PRO A 310 3.64 49.84 -2.45
C PRO A 310 2.80 48.86 -3.30
N ALA A 311 1.55 49.24 -3.56
CA ALA A 311 0.71 48.57 -4.55
C ALA A 311 1.33 48.74 -5.94
N VAL A 312 1.66 47.62 -6.58
CA VAL A 312 1.81 47.55 -8.03
C VAL A 312 0.43 47.26 -8.61
N ASP A 313 -0.03 48.14 -9.50
CA ASP A 313 -1.28 48.00 -10.23
C ASP A 313 -1.29 46.67 -11.02
N ALA A 314 -2.06 45.69 -10.54
CA ALA A 314 -2.43 44.52 -11.32
C ALA A 314 -3.84 44.76 -11.90
N SER A 315 -3.89 45.42 -13.05
CA SER A 315 -5.06 45.43 -13.93
C SER A 315 -5.24 44.03 -14.53
N ALA A 316 -6.43 43.41 -14.40
CA ALA A 316 -6.73 42.09 -15.00
C ALA A 316 -6.77 42.18 -16.56
N PRO A 317 -6.72 41.08 -17.35
CA PRO A 317 -7.63 39.90 -17.33
C PRO A 317 -6.90 38.53 -17.24
N GLN A 318 -7.58 37.47 -16.78
CA GLN A 318 -6.95 36.17 -16.50
C GLN A 318 -6.62 35.36 -17.76
N VAL A 319 -5.55 34.58 -17.67
CA VAL A 319 -5.03 33.69 -18.71
C VAL A 319 -5.63 32.30 -18.50
N ILE A 320 -5.96 31.58 -19.56
CA ILE A 320 -6.46 30.20 -19.47
C ILE A 320 -5.35 29.24 -19.90
N GLY A 321 -5.08 28.24 -19.06
CA GLY A 321 -4.24 27.10 -19.39
C GLY A 321 -5.07 25.85 -19.68
N ALA A 322 -4.79 25.17 -20.79
CA ALA A 322 -5.19 23.78 -21.00
C ALA A 322 -3.96 22.90 -20.71
N LEU A 323 -3.81 22.54 -19.44
CA LEU A 323 -2.57 22.00 -18.88
C LEU A 323 -2.72 20.54 -18.46
N ASP A 324 -1.64 19.78 -18.54
CA ASP A 324 -1.49 18.51 -17.85
C ASP A 324 -1.51 18.75 -16.34
N THR A 325 -2.66 18.49 -15.73
CA THR A 325 -2.83 18.65 -14.27
C THR A 325 -2.57 17.34 -13.52
N GLY A 326 -2.07 16.32 -14.22
CA GLY A 326 -1.90 14.98 -13.69
C GLY A 326 -3.22 14.29 -13.31
N SER A 327 -4.38 14.92 -13.48
CA SER A 327 -5.68 14.37 -13.07
C SER A 327 -6.76 14.88 -14.00
N SER A 328 -7.81 14.11 -14.24
CA SER A 328 -8.97 14.52 -15.03
C SER A 328 -10.21 13.75 -14.58
N ALA A 329 -11.37 14.04 -15.20
CA ALA A 329 -12.57 13.24 -15.01
C ALA A 329 -12.39 11.74 -15.37
N SER A 330 -11.37 11.42 -16.18
CA SER A 330 -11.07 10.07 -16.63
C SER A 330 -10.06 9.33 -15.75
N GLY A 331 -9.44 9.99 -14.77
CA GLY A 331 -8.51 9.36 -13.82
C GLY A 331 -7.57 10.34 -13.13
N ASP A 332 -7.02 9.94 -11.98
CA ASP A 332 -5.92 10.63 -11.30
C ASP A 332 -4.61 9.90 -11.57
N TYR A 333 -3.69 10.61 -12.22
CA TYR A 333 -2.35 10.17 -12.63
C TYR A 333 -1.27 10.93 -11.86
N THR A 334 -1.64 11.77 -10.89
CA THR A 334 -0.69 12.30 -9.94
C THR A 334 -0.10 11.13 -9.17
N ALA A 335 1.17 11.25 -8.77
CA ALA A 335 1.77 10.24 -7.93
C ALA A 335 0.85 10.05 -6.73
N SER A 336 0.22 8.87 -6.62
CA SER A 336 -0.62 8.55 -5.48
C SER A 336 0.21 8.88 -4.25
N PRO A 337 -0.23 9.79 -3.37
CA PRO A 337 0.58 10.18 -2.24
C PRO A 337 0.94 8.90 -1.52
N LEU A 338 2.26 8.65 -1.39
CA LEU A 338 2.77 7.49 -0.67
C LEU A 338 2.04 7.48 0.67
N LEU A 339 1.09 6.56 0.82
CA LEU A 339 0.41 6.35 2.07
C LEU A 339 1.51 5.90 3.04
N SER A 340 1.98 6.86 3.84
CA SER A 340 2.94 6.69 4.93
C SER A 340 2.35 5.74 5.97
N SER A 341 2.33 4.47 5.62
CA SER A 341 1.93 3.34 6.46
C SER A 341 2.97 2.21 6.38
N GLY A 342 3.98 2.37 5.52
CA GLY A 342 5.11 1.46 5.41
C GLY A 342 6.31 1.97 6.19
N SER A 343 6.78 1.19 7.16
CA SER A 343 8.08 1.43 7.81
C SER A 343 9.15 0.64 7.08
N TRP A 344 10.18 1.30 6.57
CA TRP A 344 11.36 0.67 6.00
C TRP A 344 12.54 0.79 6.98
N SER A 345 13.40 -0.23 7.01
CA SER A 345 14.66 -0.20 7.75
C SER A 345 15.76 -0.85 6.92
N SER A 346 16.90 -0.18 6.82
CA SER A 346 18.12 -0.65 6.15
C SER A 346 19.28 -0.61 7.13
N GLY A 347 20.06 -1.71 7.23
CA GLY A 347 21.37 -1.68 7.90
C GLY A 347 21.40 -2.00 9.40
N SER A 348 20.43 -2.76 9.94
CA SER A 348 20.63 -3.46 11.22
C SER A 348 21.79 -4.47 11.12
N SER A 349 22.28 -5.02 12.23
CA SER A 349 23.43 -5.96 12.28
C SER A 349 23.32 -7.19 11.35
N SER A 350 22.16 -7.41 10.75
CA SER A 350 21.86 -8.44 9.76
C SER A 350 22.16 -8.04 8.30
N GLY A 351 22.30 -6.75 7.97
CA GLY A 351 22.51 -6.29 6.59
C GLY A 351 21.31 -6.47 5.64
N ALA A 352 20.16 -6.90 6.17
CA ALA A 352 18.93 -7.08 5.39
C ALA A 352 18.26 -5.76 5.06
N PHE A 353 17.63 -5.67 3.88
CA PHE A 353 16.57 -4.70 3.63
C PHE A 353 15.24 -5.26 4.15
N THR A 354 14.56 -4.51 5.01
CA THR A 354 13.26 -4.89 5.57
C THR A 354 12.20 -3.83 5.30
N TYR A 355 11.00 -4.27 4.96
CA TYR A 355 9.86 -3.39 4.71
C TYR A 355 8.61 -3.97 5.36
N GLY A 356 7.89 -3.19 6.16
CA GLY A 356 6.63 -3.60 6.76
C GLY A 356 5.49 -2.77 6.21
N TYR A 357 4.44 -3.41 5.68
CA TYR A 357 3.23 -2.78 5.19
C TYR A 357 2.03 -3.17 6.07
N GLN A 358 1.34 -2.19 6.65
CA GLN A 358 0.10 -2.42 7.39
C GLN A 358 -1.10 -2.26 6.47
N VAL A 359 -1.84 -3.34 6.23
CA VAL A 359 -3.04 -3.31 5.40
C VAL A 359 -4.13 -2.55 6.15
N GLN A 360 -4.64 -1.48 5.54
CA GLN A 360 -5.78 -0.75 6.07
C GLN A 360 -7.04 -1.59 5.89
N VAL A 361 -7.60 -2.07 7.00
CA VAL A 361 -8.86 -2.80 7.02
C VAL A 361 -9.98 -1.89 7.50
N PRO A 362 -11.22 -2.06 7.01
CA PRO A 362 -12.35 -1.28 7.49
C PRO A 362 -12.59 -1.53 8.99
N GLU A 363 -12.86 -0.46 9.73
CA GLU A 363 -13.14 -0.55 11.16
C GLU A 363 -14.42 -1.36 11.40
N SER A 364 -14.34 -2.38 12.26
CA SER A 364 -15.52 -3.16 12.65
C SER A 364 -16.22 -2.51 13.84
N ALA A 365 -17.56 -2.48 13.81
CA ALA A 365 -18.38 -2.03 14.92
C ALA A 365 -18.22 -3.00 16.10
N GLY A 366 -17.24 -2.75 16.97
CA GLY A 366 -16.88 -3.63 18.09
C GLY A 366 -15.40 -3.63 18.48
N GLY A 367 -14.52 -2.96 17.74
CA GLY A 367 -13.09 -2.84 18.10
C GLY A 367 -12.24 -4.08 17.83
N LEU A 368 -12.81 -5.11 17.19
CA LEU A 368 -12.10 -6.29 16.69
C LEU A 368 -11.62 -6.04 15.25
N THR A 369 -10.80 -5.00 15.08
CA THR A 369 -10.19 -4.68 13.78
C THR A 369 -8.96 -5.58 13.57
N PRO A 370 -8.94 -6.45 12.54
CA PRO A 370 -7.81 -7.35 12.33
C PRO A 370 -6.56 -6.55 11.96
N LYS A 371 -5.44 -6.83 12.63
CA LYS A 371 -4.14 -6.23 12.29
C LYS A 371 -3.44 -7.10 11.27
N VAL A 372 -3.54 -6.72 10.00
CA VAL A 372 -2.89 -7.43 8.89
C VAL A 372 -1.61 -6.68 8.53
N ALA A 373 -0.47 -7.34 8.72
CA ALA A 373 0.85 -6.81 8.39
C ALA A 373 1.54 -7.73 7.39
N LEU A 374 2.02 -7.15 6.29
CA LEU A 374 2.88 -7.83 5.33
C LEU A 374 4.32 -7.40 5.61
N SER A 375 5.23 -8.36 5.75
CA SER A 375 6.65 -8.08 6.01
C SER A 375 7.52 -8.58 4.87
N TYR A 376 8.47 -7.77 4.42
CA TYR A 376 9.49 -8.13 3.45
C TYR A 376 10.86 -8.21 4.10
N SER A 377 11.68 -9.19 3.71
CA SER A 377 13.09 -9.30 4.07
C SER A 377 13.92 -9.82 2.89
N SER A 378 14.93 -9.06 2.47
CA SER A 378 15.83 -9.46 1.38
C SER A 378 16.59 -10.75 1.67
N GLN A 379 16.91 -11.03 2.93
CA GLN A 379 17.62 -12.26 3.33
C GLN A 379 16.84 -13.54 3.02
N THR A 380 15.51 -13.48 3.01
CA THR A 380 14.70 -14.66 2.68
C THR A 380 14.76 -15.02 1.20
N VAL A 381 15.22 -14.08 0.34
CA VAL A 381 15.52 -14.29 -1.07
C VAL A 381 16.99 -14.72 -1.23
N ASP A 382 17.91 -14.02 -0.57
CA ASP A 382 19.36 -14.31 -0.65
C ASP A 382 19.70 -15.69 -0.07
N GLY A 383 18.89 -16.21 0.86
CA GLY A 383 19.02 -17.55 1.43
C GLY A 383 18.38 -18.68 0.60
N ARG A 384 17.74 -18.38 -0.53
CA ARG A 384 17.20 -19.42 -1.44
C ARG A 384 18.26 -19.79 -2.45
N THR A 385 18.69 -21.05 -2.42
CA THR A 385 19.61 -21.61 -3.41
C THR A 385 18.94 -22.83 -4.02
N SER A 386 19.37 -23.26 -5.21
CA SER A 386 18.84 -24.48 -5.86
C SER A 386 19.01 -25.76 -5.01
N ALA A 387 19.80 -25.70 -3.94
CA ALA A 387 20.00 -26.79 -2.98
C ALA A 387 19.05 -26.76 -1.76
N SER A 388 18.27 -25.68 -1.55
CA SER A 388 17.29 -25.60 -0.46
C SER A 388 15.86 -25.69 -1.00
N ASN A 389 15.09 -26.68 -0.52
CA ASN A 389 13.66 -26.80 -0.80
C ASN A 389 12.87 -25.85 0.11
N ASN A 390 13.10 -24.55 -0.02
CA ASN A 390 12.32 -23.54 0.69
C ASN A 390 11.18 -23.04 -0.19
N GLN A 391 9.95 -23.38 0.20
CA GLN A 391 8.78 -22.90 -0.51
C GLN A 391 8.67 -21.38 -0.38
N ALA A 392 8.39 -20.72 -1.51
CA ALA A 392 8.08 -19.30 -1.50
C ALA A 392 6.83 -19.05 -0.65
N SER A 393 6.78 -17.87 -0.03
CA SER A 393 5.55 -17.42 0.59
C SER A 393 4.48 -17.28 -0.47
N TRP A 394 3.24 -17.53 -0.06
CA TRP A 394 2.09 -17.44 -0.95
C TRP A 394 1.79 -16.01 -1.43
N ILE A 395 2.37 -15.00 -0.77
CA ILE A 395 2.29 -13.59 -1.19
C ILE A 395 3.53 -13.11 -1.97
N GLY A 396 4.44 -14.02 -2.32
CA GLY A 396 5.59 -13.74 -3.19
C GLY A 396 6.95 -13.83 -2.51
N ASP A 397 8.00 -13.68 -3.30
CA ASP A 397 9.38 -13.78 -2.84
C ASP A 397 9.78 -12.60 -1.97
N GLY A 398 10.48 -12.90 -0.88
CA GLY A 398 10.89 -11.88 0.09
C GLY A 398 9.78 -11.45 1.05
N TRP A 399 8.51 -11.64 0.69
CA TRP A 399 7.33 -11.26 1.47
C TRP A 399 6.84 -12.40 2.35
N ASP A 400 6.38 -12.09 3.55
CA ASP A 400 5.78 -13.03 4.49
C ASP A 400 4.48 -12.46 5.07
N TYR A 401 3.48 -13.34 5.17
CA TYR A 401 2.25 -13.07 5.89
C TYR A 401 1.77 -14.36 6.56
N ALA A 402 1.88 -14.36 7.88
CA ALA A 402 1.49 -15.46 8.76
C ALA A 402 0.46 -14.94 9.78
N PRO A 403 -0.85 -14.97 9.46
CA PRO A 403 -1.90 -14.50 10.38
C PRO A 403 -1.99 -15.35 11.66
N GLY A 404 -1.60 -16.62 11.55
CA GLY A 404 -1.50 -17.56 12.66
C GLY A 404 -1.75 -18.97 12.15
N SER A 405 -1.15 -19.94 12.83
CA SER A 405 -1.39 -21.36 12.56
C SER A 405 -1.03 -22.22 13.75
N ILE A 406 -1.70 -23.36 13.88
CA ILE A 406 -1.27 -24.46 14.74
C ILE A 406 -0.66 -25.54 13.84
N THR A 407 0.53 -26.01 14.16
CA THR A 407 1.21 -27.09 13.43
C THR A 407 1.43 -28.30 14.34
N ARG A 408 1.28 -29.51 13.78
CA ARG A 408 1.64 -30.77 14.42
C ARG A 408 2.79 -31.39 13.65
N THR A 409 3.72 -31.98 14.40
CA THR A 409 4.82 -32.78 13.84
C THR A 409 4.55 -34.26 14.04
N TYR A 410 4.87 -35.06 13.03
CA TYR A 410 4.72 -36.51 13.06
C TYR A 410 6.08 -37.20 13.15
N ALA A 411 6.13 -38.35 13.82
CA ALA A 411 7.32 -39.18 13.84
C ALA A 411 7.48 -39.94 12.52
N THR A 412 8.69 -40.37 12.18
CA THR A 412 8.85 -41.33 11.08
C THR A 412 8.52 -42.73 11.56
N CYS A 413 7.81 -43.51 10.75
CA CYS A 413 7.42 -44.88 11.10
C CYS A 413 8.63 -45.80 11.32
N ARG A 414 9.76 -45.52 10.65
CA ARG A 414 11.03 -46.20 10.89
C ARG A 414 11.55 -46.04 12.32
N GLU A 415 11.41 -44.86 12.91
CA GLU A 415 11.83 -44.61 14.28
C GLU A 415 10.77 -45.09 15.27
N ASP A 416 9.50 -44.85 14.96
CA ASP A 416 8.40 -45.19 15.85
C ASP A 416 8.16 -46.71 15.97
N SER A 417 8.41 -47.48 14.90
CA SER A 417 8.36 -48.95 14.92
C SER A 417 9.35 -49.63 15.87
N LYS A 418 10.34 -48.90 16.40
CA LYS A 418 11.27 -49.40 17.42
C LYS A 418 10.61 -49.54 18.80
N LYS A 419 9.51 -48.82 19.05
CA LYS A 419 8.72 -48.95 20.26
C LYS A 419 7.99 -50.31 20.26
N ASP A 420 7.80 -50.86 21.45
CA ASP A 420 7.09 -52.12 21.61
C ASP A 420 5.58 -51.94 21.41
N GLY A 421 4.94 -52.95 20.80
CA GLY A 421 3.52 -52.91 20.47
C GLY A 421 3.19 -52.35 19.08
N SER A 422 4.21 -52.02 18.28
CA SER A 422 4.03 -51.56 16.90
C SER A 422 3.54 -52.68 15.96
N ASN A 423 2.49 -52.41 15.17
CA ASN A 423 1.98 -53.32 14.15
C ASN A 423 2.85 -53.38 12.88
N ASN A 424 3.93 -52.59 12.82
CA ASN A 424 4.86 -52.48 11.70
C ASN A 424 6.33 -52.75 12.08
N LYS A 425 6.58 -53.54 13.13
CA LYS A 425 7.93 -53.81 13.69
C LYS A 425 8.98 -54.25 12.67
N THR A 426 8.58 -55.00 11.64
CA THR A 426 9.44 -55.49 10.54
C THR A 426 9.37 -54.62 9.28
N HIS A 427 8.47 -53.64 9.22
CA HIS A 427 8.16 -52.83 8.04
C HIS A 427 8.53 -51.36 8.26
N ARG A 428 9.84 -51.09 8.27
CA ARG A 428 10.40 -49.76 8.57
C ARG A 428 10.37 -48.87 7.34
N THR A 429 9.39 -47.97 7.27
CA THR A 429 9.26 -47.00 6.16
C THR A 429 9.57 -45.58 6.63
N ALA A 430 9.84 -44.69 5.67
CA ALA A 430 9.96 -43.25 5.93
C ALA A 430 8.60 -42.53 6.00
N ASP A 431 7.49 -43.29 6.02
CA ASP A 431 6.15 -42.74 6.17
C ASP A 431 5.98 -42.05 7.54
N LEU A 432 4.94 -41.23 7.67
CA LEU A 432 4.61 -40.53 8.91
C LEU A 432 3.74 -41.40 9.81
N CYS A 433 4.15 -41.50 11.08
CA CYS A 433 3.43 -42.18 12.15
C CYS A 433 3.06 -41.18 13.26
N TRP A 434 2.01 -41.48 14.01
CA TRP A 434 1.45 -40.59 15.03
C TRP A 434 2.49 -40.11 16.07
N GLY A 435 3.12 -41.04 16.79
CA GLY A 435 4.27 -40.77 17.66
C GLY A 435 3.94 -40.13 19.02
N SER A 436 3.26 -38.97 19.05
CA SER A 436 2.91 -38.26 20.28
C SER A 436 1.86 -37.15 20.06
N ASP A 437 1.16 -36.77 21.13
CA ASP A 437 0.36 -35.54 21.17
C ASP A 437 1.28 -34.31 21.27
N ASN A 438 1.56 -33.69 20.14
CA ASN A 438 2.29 -32.41 20.06
C ASN A 438 1.54 -31.42 19.17
N ALA A 439 1.72 -30.13 19.45
CA ALA A 439 1.38 -29.07 18.53
C ALA A 439 2.18 -27.80 18.86
N THR A 440 2.33 -26.89 17.91
CA THR A 440 2.95 -25.57 18.09
C THR A 440 2.00 -24.51 17.59
N LEU A 441 1.69 -23.52 18.44
CA LEU A 441 0.87 -22.36 18.10
C LEU A 441 1.78 -21.22 17.64
N SER A 442 1.48 -20.65 16.48
CA SER A 442 1.99 -19.36 16.05
C SER A 442 0.82 -18.39 15.94
N LEU A 443 0.85 -17.30 16.71
CA LEU A 443 -0.20 -16.29 16.74
C LEU A 443 0.37 -14.93 17.15
N GLY A 444 0.03 -13.88 16.42
CA GLY A 444 0.40 -12.50 16.76
C GLY A 444 1.91 -12.26 16.86
N GLY A 445 2.71 -12.95 16.04
CA GLY A 445 4.18 -12.86 16.06
C GLY A 445 4.86 -13.63 17.20
N THR A 446 4.09 -14.37 18.00
CA THR A 446 4.63 -15.27 19.03
C THR A 446 4.45 -16.72 18.62
N THR A 447 5.42 -17.56 19.00
CA THR A 447 5.37 -19.01 18.79
C THR A 447 5.55 -19.71 20.12
N THR A 448 4.65 -20.62 20.47
CA THR A 448 4.70 -21.41 21.70
C THR A 448 4.28 -22.86 21.45
N GLU A 449 4.93 -23.78 22.14
CA GLU A 449 4.54 -25.20 22.12
C GLU A 449 3.23 -25.40 22.89
N LEU A 450 2.38 -26.29 22.38
CA LEU A 450 1.19 -26.76 23.04
C LEU A 450 1.51 -28.13 23.66
N VAL A 451 1.38 -28.20 24.99
CA VAL A 451 1.66 -29.40 25.76
C VAL A 451 0.34 -30.05 26.15
N TRP A 452 0.23 -31.34 25.88
CA TRP A 452 -0.88 -32.18 26.32
C TRP A 452 -0.58 -32.78 27.69
N ALA A 453 -1.35 -32.39 28.70
CA ALA A 453 -1.24 -32.92 30.06
C ALA A 453 -2.62 -33.04 30.70
N ASP A 454 -2.86 -34.13 31.45
CA ASP A 454 -4.12 -34.38 32.17
C ASP A 454 -5.39 -34.24 31.31
N GLY A 455 -5.31 -34.63 30.04
CA GLY A 455 -6.43 -34.56 29.09
C GLY A 455 -6.74 -33.13 28.60
N LYS A 456 -5.81 -32.19 28.74
CA LYS A 456 -5.96 -30.79 28.33
C LYS A 456 -4.73 -30.28 27.60
N TRP A 457 -4.98 -29.40 26.63
CA TRP A 457 -3.93 -28.64 25.95
C TRP A 457 -3.63 -27.36 26.73
N THR A 458 -2.35 -27.11 26.95
CA THR A 458 -1.85 -25.89 27.62
C THR A 458 -0.68 -25.30 26.85
N THR A 459 -0.53 -23.98 26.87
CA THR A 459 0.62 -23.30 26.29
C THR A 459 1.85 -23.46 27.19
N ALA A 460 2.99 -23.83 26.61
CA ALA A 460 4.23 -24.03 27.36
C ALA A 460 4.75 -22.74 28.03
N ASN A 461 4.44 -21.58 27.45
CA ASN A 461 4.81 -20.27 27.99
C ASN A 461 3.93 -19.82 29.19
N GLY A 462 2.82 -20.52 29.48
CA GLY A 462 1.92 -20.17 30.57
C GLY A 462 1.21 -18.83 30.41
N ASP A 463 0.95 -18.39 29.17
CA ASP A 463 0.28 -17.11 28.87
C ASP A 463 -1.19 -17.02 29.33
N GLY A 464 -1.75 -18.15 29.78
CA GLY A 464 -3.12 -18.24 30.28
C GLY A 464 -4.16 -18.37 29.17
N ALA A 465 -3.75 -18.63 27.93
CA ALA A 465 -4.68 -18.97 26.86
C ALA A 465 -5.36 -20.32 27.13
N ILE A 466 -6.65 -20.41 26.79
CA ILE A 466 -7.41 -21.66 26.83
C ILE A 466 -7.34 -22.27 25.44
N VAL A 467 -6.72 -23.46 25.34
CA VAL A 467 -6.56 -24.18 24.07
C VAL A 467 -7.52 -25.36 24.05
N GLN A 468 -8.38 -25.40 23.04
CA GLN A 468 -9.36 -26.47 22.84
C GLN A 468 -9.15 -27.11 21.48
N GLN A 469 -8.94 -28.43 21.49
CA GLN A 469 -9.00 -29.26 20.30
C GLN A 469 -10.42 -29.80 20.18
N ILE A 470 -11.05 -29.59 19.04
CA ILE A 470 -12.41 -30.06 18.74
C ILE A 470 -12.33 -31.06 17.60
N ARG A 471 -13.14 -32.12 17.67
CA ARG A 471 -13.34 -33.10 16.60
C ARG A 471 -14.81 -33.09 16.22
N ASP A 472 -15.10 -32.71 14.99
CA ASP A 472 -16.46 -32.60 14.46
C ASP A 472 -16.48 -32.93 12.96
N ASP A 473 -16.97 -34.13 12.63
CA ASP A 473 -17.08 -34.62 11.25
C ASP A 473 -17.95 -33.73 10.35
N SER A 474 -18.81 -32.88 10.91
CA SER A 474 -19.67 -31.97 10.13
C SER A 474 -18.91 -30.77 9.53
N THR A 475 -17.69 -30.50 10.01
CA THR A 475 -16.84 -29.41 9.50
C THR A 475 -16.56 -29.61 8.01
N GLY A 476 -16.20 -30.83 7.60
CA GLY A 476 -15.81 -31.15 6.24
C GLY A 476 -14.42 -30.62 5.85
N ASN A 477 -13.56 -30.32 6.83
CA ASN A 477 -12.24 -29.71 6.62
C ASN A 477 -11.15 -30.67 6.09
N GLY A 478 -11.49 -31.94 5.84
CA GLY A 478 -10.57 -32.97 5.33
C GLY A 478 -9.63 -33.59 6.36
N ALA A 479 -9.48 -33.03 7.55
CA ALA A 479 -8.73 -33.67 8.63
C ALA A 479 -9.52 -34.82 9.25
N TYR A 480 -8.79 -35.79 9.80
CA TYR A 480 -9.39 -36.91 10.52
C TYR A 480 -10.34 -36.41 11.62
N LYS A 481 -11.58 -36.92 11.60
CA LYS A 481 -12.66 -36.51 12.50
C LYS A 481 -12.97 -35.01 12.50
N GLY A 482 -12.69 -34.32 11.38
CA GLY A 482 -12.92 -32.89 11.26
C GLY A 482 -12.21 -32.05 12.32
N GLU A 483 -10.99 -32.45 12.70
CA GLU A 483 -10.23 -31.81 13.78
C GLU A 483 -9.99 -30.32 13.50
N TYR A 484 -10.29 -29.46 14.47
CA TYR A 484 -9.98 -28.02 14.43
C TYR A 484 -9.69 -27.50 15.85
N TRP A 485 -9.17 -26.28 15.95
CA TRP A 485 -8.73 -25.72 17.22
C TRP A 485 -9.40 -24.39 17.53
N ILE A 486 -9.59 -24.13 18.82
CA ILE A 486 -10.02 -22.84 19.35
C ILE A 486 -9.01 -22.42 20.40
N VAL A 487 -8.39 -21.26 20.21
CA VAL A 487 -7.54 -20.62 21.20
C VAL A 487 -8.25 -19.39 21.73
N THR A 488 -8.53 -19.36 23.02
CA THR A 488 -9.12 -18.20 23.69
C THR A 488 -8.04 -17.47 24.48
N THR A 489 -7.68 -16.26 24.07
CA THR A 489 -6.71 -15.42 24.76
C THR A 489 -7.32 -14.80 26.03
N ARG A 490 -6.47 -14.28 26.92
CA ARG A 490 -6.88 -13.76 28.24
C ARG A 490 -7.85 -12.57 28.17
N ASP A 491 -7.83 -11.83 27.08
CA ASP A 491 -8.76 -10.74 26.77
C ASP A 491 -10.16 -11.24 26.34
N GLY A 492 -10.34 -12.57 26.18
CA GLY A 492 -11.58 -13.21 25.78
C GLY A 492 -11.72 -13.39 24.26
N THR A 493 -10.74 -12.97 23.46
CA THR A 493 -10.77 -13.15 22.01
C THR A 493 -10.62 -14.63 21.65
N LYS A 494 -11.46 -15.12 20.74
CA LYS A 494 -11.45 -16.51 20.27
C LYS A 494 -10.89 -16.59 18.86
N TYR A 495 -9.79 -17.31 18.70
CA TYR A 495 -9.17 -17.62 17.44
C TYR A 495 -9.53 -19.04 17.03
N HIS A 496 -10.08 -19.19 15.82
CA HIS A 496 -10.45 -20.48 15.26
C HIS A 496 -9.41 -20.87 14.21
N PHE A 497 -8.91 -22.10 14.29
CA PHE A 497 -7.94 -22.63 13.33
C PHE A 497 -8.48 -23.91 12.72
N GLY A 498 -8.62 -23.92 11.39
CA GLY A 498 -9.06 -25.08 10.64
C GLY A 498 -10.54 -25.44 10.72
N ARG A 499 -11.40 -24.53 11.18
CA ARG A 499 -12.84 -24.72 11.30
C ARG A 499 -13.53 -24.87 9.95
N HIS A 500 -12.92 -24.35 8.87
CA HIS A 500 -13.37 -24.47 7.48
C HIS A 500 -14.66 -23.70 7.13
N LYS A 501 -15.71 -23.78 7.95
CA LYS A 501 -16.97 -23.03 7.79
C LYS A 501 -17.16 -22.09 8.96
N LEU A 502 -17.06 -20.77 8.74
CA LEU A 502 -17.22 -19.77 9.79
C LEU A 502 -18.70 -19.51 10.16
N PRO A 503 -19.03 -19.20 11.43
CA PRO A 503 -20.41 -18.90 11.81
C PRO A 503 -20.86 -17.59 11.14
N GLY A 504 -22.03 -17.61 10.50
CA GLY A 504 -22.59 -16.43 9.83
C GLY A 504 -21.99 -16.12 8.45
N ALA A 505 -21.07 -16.95 7.95
CA ALA A 505 -20.61 -16.85 6.57
C ALA A 505 -21.74 -17.23 5.59
N PRO A 506 -21.78 -16.63 4.38
CA PRO A 506 -22.71 -17.04 3.33
C PRO A 506 -22.64 -18.54 3.05
N SER A 507 -23.78 -19.14 2.67
CA SER A 507 -23.85 -20.56 2.34
C SER A 507 -22.86 -20.90 1.22
N GLY A 508 -22.02 -21.92 1.43
CA GLY A 508 -21.01 -22.35 0.47
C GLY A 508 -19.65 -21.67 0.61
N THR A 509 -19.49 -20.68 1.49
CA THR A 509 -18.18 -20.09 1.79
C THR A 509 -17.38 -21.02 2.70
N VAL A 510 -16.19 -21.43 2.23
CA VAL A 510 -15.23 -22.25 2.98
C VAL A 510 -13.85 -21.60 2.94
N THR A 511 -13.03 -21.86 3.97
CA THR A 511 -11.70 -21.25 4.13
C THR A 511 -10.55 -22.17 3.69
N ASP A 512 -10.80 -23.47 3.51
CA ASP A 512 -9.77 -24.48 3.16
C ASP A 512 -8.48 -24.36 4.01
N SER A 513 -8.66 -24.04 5.29
CA SER A 513 -7.60 -23.62 6.20
C SER A 513 -6.78 -24.78 6.80
N VAL A 514 -7.02 -26.03 6.41
CA VAL A 514 -6.34 -27.20 6.94
C VAL A 514 -5.48 -27.88 5.89
N LEU A 515 -4.19 -28.05 6.19
CA LEU A 515 -3.28 -28.87 5.40
C LEU A 515 -3.20 -30.26 6.00
N THR A 516 -3.40 -31.27 5.15
CA THR A 516 -3.49 -32.67 5.56
C THR A 516 -2.39 -33.50 4.95
N VAL A 517 -2.05 -34.60 5.62
CA VAL A 517 -1.07 -35.59 5.16
C VAL A 517 -1.50 -37.00 5.59
N PRO A 518 -1.21 -38.05 4.82
CA PRO A 518 -1.43 -39.43 5.28
C PRO A 518 -0.52 -39.75 6.47
N VAL A 519 -1.11 -40.26 7.54
CA VAL A 519 -0.39 -40.68 8.76
C VAL A 519 -0.91 -42.04 9.18
N TYR A 520 0.00 -42.88 9.67
CA TYR A 520 -0.32 -44.19 10.18
C TYR A 520 -0.34 -44.22 11.72
N GLY A 521 -1.34 -44.92 12.29
CA GLY A 521 -1.35 -45.32 13.69
C GLY A 521 -0.78 -46.74 13.84
N ASN A 522 0.42 -46.90 14.38
CA ASN A 522 1.06 -48.21 14.52
C ASN A 522 0.97 -48.77 15.94
N HIS A 523 0.52 -48.00 16.93
CA HIS A 523 0.32 -48.46 18.30
C HIS A 523 -1.15 -48.44 18.71
N SER A 524 -1.53 -49.39 19.58
CA SER A 524 -2.87 -49.43 20.17
C SER A 524 -3.16 -48.13 20.93
N GLY A 525 -4.34 -47.55 20.69
CA GLY A 525 -4.77 -46.28 21.27
C GLY A 525 -4.44 -45.05 20.43
N GLU A 526 -3.62 -45.19 19.37
CA GLU A 526 -3.41 -44.12 18.39
C GLU A 526 -4.60 -44.00 17.44
N ASP A 527 -4.83 -42.79 16.93
CA ASP A 527 -5.82 -42.58 15.89
C ASP A 527 -5.47 -43.44 14.68
N CYS A 528 -6.49 -44.10 14.12
CA CYS A 528 -6.42 -44.92 12.91
C CYS A 528 -5.63 -46.23 13.05
N TYR A 529 -5.26 -46.64 14.27
CA TYR A 529 -4.66 -47.95 14.50
C TYR A 529 -5.58 -49.10 14.10
N GLN A 530 -5.03 -50.07 13.36
CA GLN A 530 -5.64 -51.37 13.06
C GLN A 530 -4.64 -52.49 13.37
N SER A 531 -5.12 -53.73 13.49
CA SER A 531 -4.23 -54.88 13.69
C SER A 531 -3.26 -55.10 12.52
N GLU A 532 -3.72 -54.77 11.31
CA GLU A 532 -2.94 -54.87 10.07
C GLU A 532 -2.42 -53.49 9.66
N TRP A 533 -1.10 -53.35 9.53
CA TRP A 533 -0.42 -52.10 9.17
C TRP A 533 -1.02 -51.39 7.95
N LYS A 534 -1.31 -52.15 6.87
CA LYS A 534 -1.87 -51.61 5.61
C LYS A 534 -3.21 -50.89 5.77
N ASN A 535 -3.95 -51.18 6.83
CA ASN A 535 -5.25 -50.58 7.12
C ASN A 535 -5.16 -49.44 8.13
N SER A 536 -3.95 -49.13 8.62
CA SER A 536 -3.75 -48.23 9.75
C SER A 536 -3.52 -46.76 9.35
N ALA A 537 -3.80 -46.41 8.10
CA ALA A 537 -3.60 -45.06 7.56
C ALA A 537 -4.88 -44.23 7.60
N CYS A 538 -4.74 -42.94 7.90
CA CYS A 538 -5.79 -41.96 7.65
C CYS A 538 -5.21 -40.59 7.32
N THR A 539 -6.03 -39.75 6.72
CA THR A 539 -5.69 -38.36 6.41
C THR A 539 -5.77 -37.51 7.68
N GLN A 540 -4.62 -37.13 8.23
CA GLN A 540 -4.55 -36.30 9.43
C GLN A 540 -4.21 -34.85 9.07
N GLY A 541 -4.66 -33.89 9.88
CA GLY A 541 -4.21 -32.50 9.78
C GLY A 541 -2.78 -32.36 10.30
N TRP A 542 -1.91 -31.62 9.61
CA TRP A 542 -0.58 -31.26 10.12
C TRP A 542 -0.42 -29.75 10.33
N ARG A 543 -1.26 -28.94 9.68
CA ARG A 543 -1.33 -27.50 9.90
C ARG A 543 -2.76 -26.99 9.80
N TRP A 544 -3.21 -26.28 10.82
CA TRP A 544 -4.49 -25.56 10.87
C TRP A 544 -4.19 -24.06 10.86
N ASN A 545 -4.48 -23.40 9.75
CA ASN A 545 -4.34 -21.96 9.61
C ASN A 545 -5.52 -21.23 10.27
N LEU A 546 -5.30 -19.98 10.67
CA LEU A 546 -6.34 -19.14 11.24
C LEU A 546 -7.47 -18.90 10.21
N ASP A 547 -8.73 -19.08 10.64
CA ASP A 547 -9.93 -18.83 9.82
C ASP A 547 -10.44 -17.39 9.89
#